data_AF-A0A830CR17-F1
#
_entry.id   AF-A0A830CR17-F1
#
_cell.length_a   1.000
_cell.length_b   1.000
_cell.length_c   1.000
_cell.angle_alpha   90.00
_cell.angle_beta   90.00
_cell.angle_gamma   90.00
#
_symmetry.space_group_name_H-M   'P 1'
#
loop_
_entity.id
_entity.type
_entity.pdbx_description
1 polymer ?
#
loop_
_entity_poly.entity_id
_entity_poly.type
_entity_poly.pdbx_seq_one_letter_code
_entity_poly.pdbx_strand_id
1 'polypeptide(L)' 'MEGKEARYSIAQFSFMEKIVQTPRELINDEHPLRYKPFDHLKFLEFYSKEDNRKLESAIRTYCGV' A
#
# COMPACT_ATOMS: atom_id res chain seq x y z
N MET A 1 -8.17 -22.54 -9.07
CA MET A 1 -9.11 -21.87 -10.00
C MET A 1 -9.84 -22.97 -10.75
N GLU A 2 -11.00 -23.39 -10.27
CA GLU A 2 -11.85 -24.35 -11.00
C GLU A 2 -13.27 -23.80 -11.02
N GLY A 3 -13.50 -22.86 -11.95
CA GLY A 3 -14.85 -22.43 -12.32
C GLY A 3 -15.18 -23.02 -13.68
N LYS A 4 -16.36 -23.63 -13.82
CA LYS A 4 -16.81 -24.23 -15.09
C LYS A 4 -17.23 -23.19 -16.14
N GLU A 5 -17.39 -21.94 -15.73
CA GLU A 5 -17.89 -20.85 -16.55
C GLU A 5 -16.88 -19.71 -16.69
N ALA A 6 -16.95 -18.98 -17.80
CA ALA A 6 -16.12 -17.81 -18.03
C ALA A 6 -16.48 -16.67 -17.06
N ARG A 7 -15.47 -16.16 -16.34
CA ARG A 7 -15.60 -14.96 -15.52
C ARG A 7 -14.97 -13.77 -16.23
N TYR A 8 -15.74 -12.72 -16.43
CA TYR A 8 -15.24 -11.43 -16.90
C TYR A 8 -15.14 -10.47 -15.71
N SER A 9 -14.08 -9.67 -15.67
CA SER A 9 -13.89 -8.63 -14.66
C SER A 9 -13.10 -7.47 -15.24
N ILE A 10 -13.48 -6.26 -14.84
CA ILE A 10 -12.74 -5.02 -15.10
C ILE A 10 -12.34 -4.41 -13.77
N ALA A 11 -11.15 -3.82 -13.72
CA ALA A 11 -10.69 -3.06 -12.58
C ALA A 11 -10.03 -1.78 -13.07
N GLN A 12 -10.34 -0.66 -12.40
CA GLN A 12 -9.71 0.62 -12.62
C GLN A 12 -8.93 0.99 -11.36
N PHE A 13 -7.68 1.39 -11.55
CA PHE A 13 -6.79 1.82 -10.49
C PHE A 13 -6.32 3.26 -10.75
N SER A 14 -6.18 4.03 -9.67
CA SER A 14 -5.68 5.40 -9.71
C SER A 14 -4.41 5.47 -8.87
N PHE A 15 -3.42 6.21 -9.36
CA PHE A 15 -2.13 6.41 -8.72
C PHE A 15 -1.88 7.91 -8.56
N MET A 16 -1.00 8.28 -7.64
CA MET A 16 -0.66 9.67 -7.34
C MET A 16 0.85 9.91 -7.30
N GLU A 17 1.30 11.03 -7.86
CA GLU A 17 2.70 11.49 -7.80
C GLU A 17 2.90 12.46 -6.62
N LYS A 18 2.58 12.00 -5.41
CA LYS A 18 2.65 12.83 -4.20
C LYS A 18 3.12 12.01 -3.00
N ILE A 19 3.55 12.73 -1.97
CA ILE A 19 3.77 12.17 -0.65
C ILE A 19 2.42 11.79 -0.04
N VAL A 20 2.29 10.51 0.29
CA VAL A 20 1.21 9.96 1.09
C VAL A 20 1.58 10.11 2.55
N GLN A 21 0.68 10.68 3.34
CA GLN A 21 0.85 10.85 4.78
C GLN A 21 -0.47 10.63 5.49
N THR A 22 -0.42 10.13 6.72
CA THR A 22 -1.60 10.03 7.57
C THR A 22 -2.12 11.44 7.90
N PRO A 23 -3.41 11.73 7.68
CA PRO A 23 -4.02 12.99 8.10
C PRO A 23 -3.82 13.24 9.59
N ARG A 24 -3.56 14.50 9.98
CA ARG A 24 -3.19 14.87 11.35
C ARG A 24 -4.30 14.59 12.35
N GLU A 25 -5.55 14.77 11.92
CA GLU A 25 -6.76 14.51 12.70
C GLU A 25 -6.94 13.02 13.05
N LEU A 26 -6.23 12.11 12.39
CA LEU A 26 -6.24 10.67 12.67
C LEU A 26 -5.09 10.22 13.57
N ILE A 27 -4.25 11.15 14.03
CA ILE A 27 -3.10 10.86 14.89
C ILE A 27 -3.35 11.48 16.27
N ASN A 28 -3.37 10.65 17.31
CA ASN A 28 -3.52 11.08 18.70
C ASN A 28 -2.88 10.07 19.65
N ASP A 29 -3.01 10.30 20.96
CA ASP A 29 -2.37 9.46 21.98
C ASP A 29 -2.89 8.01 21.97
N GLU A 30 -4.17 7.80 21.65
CA GLU A 30 -4.77 6.47 21.51
C GLU A 30 -4.44 5.82 20.15
N HIS A 31 -4.15 6.63 19.14
CA HIS A 31 -3.87 6.23 17.76
C HIS A 31 -2.58 6.88 17.25
N PRO A 32 -1.41 6.40 17.71
CA PRO A 32 -0.14 6.96 17.31
C PRO A 32 0.15 6.71 15.83
N LEU A 33 1.01 7.54 15.26
CA LEU A 33 1.46 7.41 13.87
C LEU A 33 2.11 6.04 13.65
N ARG A 34 1.62 5.30 12.65
CA ARG A 34 2.13 3.96 12.31
C ARG A 34 3.01 3.92 11.06
N TYR A 35 2.93 4.96 10.22
CA TYR A 35 3.65 5.03 8.96
C TYR A 35 4.23 6.43 8.76
N LYS A 36 5.50 6.51 8.39
CA LYS A 36 6.17 7.74 8.00
C LYS A 36 5.61 8.20 6.64
N PRO A 37 5.53 9.52 6.38
CA PRO A 37 5.20 10.03 5.05
C PRO A 37 6.10 9.42 3.97
N PHE A 38 5.51 9.02 2.84
CA PHE A 38 6.24 8.30 1.80
C PHE A 38 5.77 8.66 0.39
N ASP A 39 6.66 8.52 -0.59
CA ASP A 39 6.34 8.69 -2.00
C ASP A 39 5.59 7.46 -2.52
N HIS A 40 4.39 7.68 -3.08
CA HIS A 40 3.52 6.60 -3.56
C HIS A 40 4.16 5.77 -4.68
N LEU A 41 4.82 6.40 -5.66
CA LEU A 41 5.41 5.70 -6.78
C LEU A 41 6.64 4.91 -6.35
N LYS A 42 7.46 5.45 -5.43
CA LYS A 42 8.58 4.70 -4.86
C LYS A 42 8.14 3.49 -4.03
N PHE A 43 7.00 3.59 -3.35
CA PHE A 43 6.41 2.42 -2.69
C PHE A 43 5.96 1.36 -3.71
N LEU A 44 5.36 1.75 -4.83
CA LEU A 44 5.00 0.80 -5.90
C LEU A 44 6.25 0.15 -6.52
N GLU A 45 7.32 0.91 -6.73
CA GLU A 45 8.61 0.37 -7.17
C GLU A 45 9.15 -0.64 -6.16
N PHE A 46 9.16 -0.31 -4.87
CA PHE A 46 9.53 -1.24 -3.79
C PHE A 46 8.65 -2.51 -3.82
N TYR A 47 7.33 -2.35 -3.91
CA TYR A 47 6.37 -3.45 -3.90
C TYR A 47 6.37 -4.28 -5.18
N SER A 48 6.92 -3.78 -6.29
CA SER A 48 7.00 -4.53 -7.54
C SER A 48 7.98 -5.71 -7.48
N LYS A 49 8.95 -5.68 -6.55
CA LYS A 49 9.96 -6.73 -6.37
C LYS A 49 9.33 -7.97 -5.73
N GLU A 50 9.66 -9.16 -6.25
CA GLU A 50 9.03 -10.42 -5.84
C GLU A 50 9.18 -10.71 -4.35
N ASP A 51 10.38 -10.50 -3.79
CA ASP A 51 10.64 -10.71 -2.36
C ASP A 51 9.81 -9.76 -1.49
N ASN A 52 9.62 -8.52 -1.95
CA ASN A 52 8.86 -7.51 -1.22
C ASN A 52 7.35 -7.78 -1.26
N ARG A 53 6.84 -8.45 -2.31
CA ARG A 53 5.44 -8.89 -2.38
C ARG A 53 5.10 -10.00 -1.38
N LYS A 54 6.12 -10.78 -0.99
CA LYS A 54 5.99 -11.89 -0.04
C LYS A 54 6.14 -11.46 1.42
N LEU A 55 6.52 -10.21 1.67
CA LEU A 55 6.55 -9.65 3.02
C LEU A 55 5.16 -9.71 3.65
N GLU A 56 5.08 -10.04 4.93
CA GLU A 56 3.83 -10.03 5.71
C GLU A 56 3.11 -8.68 5.60
N SER A 57 3.87 -7.58 5.61
CA SER A 57 3.37 -6.24 5.32
C SER A 57 4.45 -5.41 4.63
N ALA A 58 4.35 -5.29 3.31
CA ALA A 58 5.27 -4.49 2.50
C ALA A 58 5.26 -3.01 2.91
N ILE A 59 4.08 -2.45 3.19
CA ILE A 59 3.95 -1.04 3.58
C ILE A 59 4.57 -0.76 4.96
N ARG A 60 4.37 -1.67 5.93
CA ARG A 60 5.00 -1.56 7.24
C ARG A 60 6.51 -1.71 7.16
N THR A 61 7.00 -2.59 6.29
CA THR A 61 8.44 -2.75 6.06
C THR A 61 9.04 -1.50 5.41
N TYR A 62 8.31 -0.89 4.47
CA TYR A 62 8.79 0.27 3.72
C TYR A 62 8.79 1.56 4.53
N CYS A 63 7.72 1.84 5.28
CA CYS A 63 7.57 3.12 5.98
C CYS A 63 7.01 3.01 7.41
N GLY A 64 7.02 1.83 8.05
CA GLY A 64 6.58 1.69 9.44
C GLY A 64 7.35 2.57 10.43
N VAL A 65 6.68 2.96 11.51
CA VAL A 65 7.26 3.61 12.70
C VAL A 65 7.59 2.56 13.75
#